data_AF-F3CGW6-F1
#
_entry.id   AF-F3CGW6-F1
#
_cell.length_a   1.000
_cell.length_b   1.000
_cell.length_c   1.000
_cell.angle_alpha   90.00
_cell.angle_beta   90.00
_cell.angle_gamma   90.00
#
_symmetry.space_group_name_H-M   'P 1'
#
loop_
_entity.id
_entity.type
_entity.pdbx_description
1 polymer ?
#
loop_
_entity_poly.entity_id
_entity_poly.type
_entity_poly.pdbx_seq_one_letter_code
_entity_poly.pdbx_strand_id
1 'polypeptide(L)' 'QNQTAQRVTLDPRELMGEFATAAFQHPYLGPRGDASDTTTLYLVTRGNGLTQATVFSAAPADPRA' A
#
# COMPACT_ATOMS: atom_id res chain seq x y z
N GLN A 1 0.32 -3.09 -7.63
CA GLN A 1 0.95 -4.22 -8.35
C GLN A 1 2.43 -4.25 -8.03
N ASN A 2 2.97 -5.42 -7.74
CA ASN A 2 4.41 -5.62 -7.54
C ASN A 2 5.11 -5.58 -8.91
N GLN A 3 6.17 -4.77 -9.01
CA GLN A 3 6.95 -4.65 -10.24
C GLN A 3 8.20 -5.55 -10.26
N THR A 4 8.46 -6.25 -9.17
CA THR A 4 9.66 -7.10 -8.98
C THR A 4 9.32 -8.59 -9.11
N ALA A 5 10.34 -9.42 -9.30
CA ALA A 5 10.19 -10.88 -9.31
C ALA A 5 10.13 -11.49 -7.90
N GLN A 6 10.26 -10.69 -6.84
CA GLN A 6 10.30 -11.18 -5.46
C GLN A 6 8.99 -10.89 -4.74
N ARG A 7 8.62 -11.76 -3.81
CA ARG A 7 7.50 -11.51 -2.90
C ARG A 7 7.85 -10.35 -1.96
N VAL A 8 6.88 -9.47 -1.73
CA VAL A 8 6.98 -8.34 -0.78
C VAL A 8 6.03 -8.59 0.39
N THR A 9 6.52 -8.55 1.62
CA THR A 9 5.66 -8.61 2.82
C THR A 9 5.03 -7.25 3.05
N LEU A 10 3.77 -7.24 3.49
CA LEU A 10 3.03 -6.02 3.77
C LEU A 10 2.70 -5.94 5.26
N ASP A 11 3.26 -4.95 5.95
CA ASP A 11 2.93 -4.64 7.33
C ASP A 11 2.14 -3.32 7.39
N PRO A 12 0.88 -3.33 7.86
CA PRO A 12 0.09 -2.09 8.01
C PRO A 12 0.74 -1.04 8.89
N ARG A 13 1.66 -1.42 9.78
CA ARG A 13 2.38 -0.50 10.68
C ARG A 13 3.47 0.31 9.98
N GLU A 14 3.88 -0.10 8.78
CA GLU A 14 4.84 0.65 7.96
C GLU A 14 4.17 1.78 7.16
N LEU A 15 2.82 1.85 7.18
CA LEU A 15 2.07 2.91 6.52
C LEU A 15 2.16 4.22 7.31
N MET A 16 2.49 5.31 6.62
CA MET A 16 2.55 6.64 7.20
C MET A 16 1.23 7.39 7.02
N GLY A 17 0.65 7.89 8.11
CA GLY A 17 -0.58 8.68 8.10
C GLY A 17 -1.38 8.59 9.40
N GLU A 18 -2.39 9.44 9.50
CA GLU A 18 -3.33 9.49 10.62
C GLU A 18 -4.49 8.52 10.38
N PHE A 19 -4.21 7.22 10.54
CA PHE A 19 -5.19 6.16 10.38
C PHE A 19 -5.64 5.62 11.74
N ALA A 20 -6.94 5.38 11.89
CA ALA A 20 -7.48 4.66 13.04
C ALA A 20 -7.19 3.15 12.95
N THR A 21 -7.24 2.59 11.74
CA THR A 21 -6.82 1.21 11.46
C THR A 21 -6.48 1.04 9.98
N ALA A 22 -5.66 0.02 9.67
CA ALA A 22 -5.26 -0.36 8.33
C ALA A 22 -5.14 -1.88 8.22
N ALA A 23 -5.57 -2.45 7.10
CA ALA A 23 -5.45 -3.88 6.82
C ALA A 23 -5.28 -4.15 5.32
N PHE A 24 -4.44 -5.11 4.97
CA PHE A 24 -4.33 -5.62 3.60
C PHE A 24 -5.18 -6.88 3.43
N GLN A 25 -5.79 -7.04 2.25
CA GLN A 25 -6.54 -8.24 1.89
C GLN A 25 -5.65 -9.49 1.91
N HIS A 26 -4.40 -9.35 1.43
CA HIS A 26 -3.35 -10.37 1.57
C HIS A 26 -2.15 -9.75 2.30
N PRO A 27 -1.46 -10.49 3.20
CA PRO A 27 -0.32 -9.95 3.96
C PRO A 27 0.99 -9.86 3.14
N TYR A 28 0.90 -9.99 1.82
CA TYR A 28 2.04 -9.91 0.90
C TYR A 28 1.57 -9.59 -0.53
N LEU A 29 2.50 -9.14 -1.37
CA LEU A 29 2.39 -9.17 -2.82
C LEU A 29 3.24 -10.30 -3.39
N GLY A 30 2.66 -11.16 -4.23
CA GLY A 30 3.39 -12.15 -5.00
C GLY A 30 4.33 -11.51 -6.04
N PRO A 31 5.18 -12.32 -6.71
CA PRO A 31 5.99 -11.86 -7.84
C PRO A 31 5.15 -11.19 -8.93
N ARG A 32 5.73 -10.26 -9.68
CA ARG A 32 5.08 -9.63 -10.85
C ARG A 32 4.45 -10.66 -11.78
N GLY A 33 3.18 -10.46 -12.12
CA GLY A 33 2.41 -11.33 -13.01
C GLY A 33 1.71 -12.50 -12.32
N ASP A 34 1.97 -12.72 -11.03
CA ASP A 34 1.18 -13.63 -10.20
C ASP A 34 -0.17 -13.01 -9.85
N ALA A 35 -1.21 -13.83 -9.65
CA ALA A 35 -2.53 -13.34 -9.26
C ALA A 35 -2.53 -12.59 -7.91
N SER A 36 -1.54 -12.86 -7.05
CA SER A 36 -1.33 -12.17 -5.78
C SER A 36 -0.38 -10.97 -5.88
N ASP A 37 0.06 -10.55 -7.06
CA ASP A 37 0.94 -9.38 -7.25
C ASP A 37 0.26 -8.04 -6.91
N THR A 38 -1.05 -8.07 -6.66
CA THR A 38 -1.90 -6.93 -6.32
C THR A 38 -2.77 -7.28 -5.13
N THR A 39 -2.96 -6.30 -4.24
CA THR A 39 -3.85 -6.42 -3.08
C THR A 39 -4.67 -5.16 -2.93
N THR A 40 -5.79 -5.27 -2.21
CA THR A 40 -6.52 -4.11 -1.68
C THR A 40 -6.00 -3.75 -0.28
N LEU A 41 -5.85 -2.45 -0.03
CA LEU A 41 -5.58 -1.86 1.29
C LEU A 41 -6.86 -1.16 1.77
N TYR A 42 -7.31 -1.52 2.97
CA TYR A 42 -8.41 -0.87 3.66
C TYR A 42 -7.85 0.10 4.71
N LEU A 43 -8.32 1.35 4.68
CA LEU A 43 -7.93 2.40 5.62
C LEU A 43 -9.17 2.99 6.28
N VAL A 44 -9.12 3.16 7.60
CA VAL A 44 -10.14 3.86 8.36
C VAL A 44 -9.53 5.12 8.95
N THR A 45 -10.15 6.26 8.70
CA THR A 45 -9.75 7.57 9.22
C THR A 45 -10.79 8.06 10.24
N ARG A 46 -10.37 8.93 11.17
CA ARG A 46 -11.29 9.59 12.10
C ARG A 46 -11.67 10.96 11.54
N GLY A 47 -12.88 11.08 10.98
CA GLY A 47 -13.51 12.35 10.62
C GLY A 47 -12.90 13.11 9.43
N ASN A 48 -11.69 12.77 9.01
CA ASN A 48 -10.98 13.41 7.89
C ASN A 48 -11.01 12.50 6.65
N GLY A 49 -11.13 13.10 5.46
CA GLY A 49 -11.03 12.36 4.20
C GLY A 49 -9.61 11.78 4.01
N LEU A 50 -9.47 10.76 3.15
CA LEU A 50 -8.18 10.10 2.93
C LEU A 50 -7.05 11.07 2.62
N THR A 51 -7.29 12.06 1.75
CA THR A 51 -6.32 13.10 1.36
C THR A 51 -5.76 13.89 2.54
N GLN A 52 -6.55 14.08 3.59
CA GLN A 52 -6.15 14.80 4.81
C GLN A 52 -5.47 13.87 5.84
N ALA A 53 -5.72 12.57 5.76
CA ALA A 53 -5.15 11.58 6.66
C ALA A 53 -3.81 11.00 6.16
N THR A 54 -3.53 11.10 4.85
CA THR A 54 -2.28 10.63 4.25
C THR A 54 -1.20 11.70 4.29
N VAL A 55 -0.01 11.36 4.77
CA VAL A 55 1.20 12.13 4.45
C VAL A 55 1.67 11.63 3.08
N PHE A 56 1.38 12.36 2.01
CA PHE A 56 1.90 11.99 0.69
C PHE A 56 3.41 12.22 0.67
N SER A 57 4.18 11.19 1.00
CA SER A 57 5.54 11.02 0.49
C SER A 57 5.54 9.84 -0.48
N ALA A 58 4.76 9.97 -1.56
CA ALA A 58 4.98 9.17 -2.74
C ALA A 58 5.77 10.05 -3.70
N ALA A 59 7.08 9.82 -3.81
CA ALA A 59 7.77 10.25 -5.01
C ALA A 59 7.02 9.63 -6.21
N PRO A 60 6.71 10.39 -7.27
CA PRO A 60 6.12 9.80 -8.46
C PRO A 60 7.04 8.68 -8.92
N ALA A 61 6.51 7.47 -9.05
CA ALA A 61 7.23 6.38 -9.69
C ALA A 61 7.50 6.82 -11.12
N ASP A 62 8.74 7.20 -11.40
CA ASP A 62 9.18 7.58 -12.74
C ASP A 62 8.98 6.37 -13.67
N PRO A 63 8.12 6.45 -14.69
CA PRO A 63 7.94 5.37 -15.65
C PRO A 63 9.08 5.28 -16.68
N ARG A 64 10.18 6.03 -16.52
CA ARG A 64 11.39 6.01 -17.33
C ARG A 64 12.65 6.08 -16.47
N ALA A 65 12.96 4.99 -15.77
CA ALA A 65 14.31 4.70 -15.27
C ALA A 65 14.73 3.30 -15.72
#